data_AF-A0A8J4T057-F1
#
_entry.id   AF-A0A8J4T057-F1
#
_cell.length_a   1.000
_cell.length_b   1.000
_cell.length_c   1.000
_cell.angle_alpha   90.00
_cell.angle_beta   90.00
_cell.angle_gamma   90.00
#
_symmetry.space_group_name_H-M   'P 1'
#
loop_
_entity.id
_entity.type
_entity.pdbx_description
1 polymer ?
#
loop_
_entity_poly.entity_id
_entity_poly.type
_entity_poly.pdbx_seq_one_letter_code
_entity_poly.pdbx_strand_id
1 'polypeptide(L)'
;MSKAVVTETAPKSKAFGIPSKLTFDSLPAHDPYSDESESSSEDELFKKETESESRTTHVLNKTGTDMREKSKISECRNNEDIASLKIIELSKRIRELMSSLATEQNKSRSLTKHIHLLESELKGKADGRTNSSPVIYNYRNTDQTDNSVQLKSLQEKLIKYEQSITELKNQNHTFKNELKAARKVLELETGESIANLSVWLKTIERKNDVDFSGTIKPSVQWRGRQQQIVLLKARLRSLEMQIQERVVYENRHSRNGNEGSVETGRLTSGATTLDVEDIICFENELNHQDCNRSVTNRDQMSLCSKLKSVNQAIQLEKENEILKEEIKLLKNKTINWKTREQNLSLELKNLKTQVQCLLNKSNNDEELIQSLLEYQKKLQVSIQQELNKQCTMEIELRKKNDEACSVQSQHKNEIEKLQEIIESKEAKILELEKLLEEHNQNDSKDAKSGVDNDGQSRGTDGGDASLIKQVEMLVIERNGLRSLVETLNHRLERLMMQIKELEQVNATYQRQREQEVRPTRGSMKTHKTRDSNQEKRPNSKQRLHELVSREYSEKAIAGLNVSAANLVSKRIQELQSAISDLMSELTAVKSMSDRMKDARTEDFTILSQIVRQLRECCSDEKEE
;
A
#
# COMPACT_ATOMS: atom_id res chain seq x y z
N MET A 1 50.42 47.12 6.07
CA MET A 1 51.47 46.60 5.17
C MET A 1 51.25 45.10 4.99
N SER A 2 51.78 44.54 3.89
CA SER A 2 51.83 43.10 3.55
C SER A 2 50.52 42.43 3.10
N LYS A 3 50.66 41.54 2.10
CA LYS A 3 49.59 40.85 1.32
C LYS A 3 49.65 39.33 1.54
N ALA A 4 48.48 38.69 1.45
CA ALA A 4 48.24 37.36 0.84
C ALA A 4 46.72 37.27 0.62
N VAL A 5 46.13 37.21 -0.58
CA VAL A 5 46.33 36.32 -1.74
C VAL A 5 46.05 34.86 -1.41
N VAL A 6 44.76 34.48 -1.52
CA VAL A 6 44.31 33.12 -1.85
C VAL A 6 43.22 33.27 -2.92
N THR A 7 43.33 32.52 -4.00
CA THR A 7 42.41 32.55 -5.15
C THR A 7 41.40 31.40 -5.07
N GLU A 8 40.12 31.73 -5.12
CA GLU A 8 39.03 30.73 -5.16
C GLU A 8 38.66 30.42 -6.62
N THR A 9 38.62 29.14 -7.01
CA THR A 9 38.27 28.71 -8.38
C THR A 9 37.10 27.72 -8.36
N ALA A 10 36.11 27.98 -9.21
CA ALA A 10 34.84 27.26 -9.22
C ALA A 10 34.95 25.79 -9.69
N PRO A 11 34.15 24.86 -9.13
CA PRO A 11 34.04 23.51 -9.64
C PRO A 11 33.15 23.45 -10.91
N LYS A 12 33.56 22.61 -11.87
CA LYS A 12 32.95 22.47 -13.20
C LYS A 12 31.74 21.55 -13.19
N SER A 13 30.73 21.91 -13.98
CA SER A 13 29.62 21.03 -14.37
C SER A 13 30.12 19.79 -15.12
N LYS A 14 29.62 18.60 -14.75
CA LYS A 14 29.81 17.36 -15.51
C LYS A 14 28.44 16.76 -15.86
N ALA A 15 28.10 16.80 -17.16
CA ALA A 15 26.97 16.06 -17.68
C ALA A 15 27.30 14.55 -17.75
N PHE A 16 26.31 13.70 -17.51
CA PHE A 16 26.39 12.26 -17.77
C PHE A 16 25.39 11.88 -18.86
N GLY A 17 25.88 11.18 -19.88
CA GLY A 17 25.11 10.73 -21.03
C GLY A 17 24.46 9.36 -20.81
N ILE A 18 23.41 9.11 -21.60
CA ILE A 18 22.65 7.86 -21.63
C ILE A 18 23.40 6.84 -22.51
N PRO A 19 23.76 5.64 -22.00
CA PRO A 19 24.20 4.53 -22.83
C PRO A 19 22.99 3.86 -23.49
N SER A 20 23.04 3.67 -24.80
CA SER A 20 21.99 2.97 -25.56
C SER A 20 22.52 1.66 -26.14
N LYS A 21 21.62 0.67 -26.26
CA LYS A 21 21.76 -0.60 -27.01
C LYS A 21 22.68 -1.67 -26.38
N LEU A 22 22.06 -2.79 -26.00
CA LEU A 22 22.69 -4.10 -25.99
C LEU A 22 22.08 -4.93 -27.12
N THR A 23 22.91 -5.31 -28.09
CA THR A 23 22.63 -6.35 -29.08
C THR A 23 23.02 -7.70 -28.51
N PHE A 24 22.17 -8.71 -28.69
CA PHE A 24 22.45 -10.09 -28.30
C PHE A 24 22.83 -10.86 -29.56
N ASP A 25 24.06 -11.39 -29.61
CA ASP A 25 24.55 -12.23 -30.69
C ASP A 25 24.52 -13.72 -30.35
N SER A 26 24.49 -14.51 -31.41
CA SER A 26 24.17 -15.93 -31.53
C SER A 26 24.98 -16.92 -30.67
N LEU A 27 24.31 -18.04 -30.36
CA LEU A 27 24.88 -19.30 -29.90
C LEU A 27 25.78 -19.96 -30.98
N PRO A 28 26.83 -20.70 -30.59
CA PRO A 28 27.41 -21.77 -31.39
C PRO A 28 26.81 -23.14 -30.99
N ALA A 29 26.62 -24.01 -31.98
CA ALA A 29 26.20 -25.40 -31.79
C ALA A 29 27.38 -26.34 -31.51
N HIS A 30 27.07 -27.55 -31.06
CA HIS A 30 28.01 -28.59 -30.66
C HIS A 30 27.87 -29.77 -31.63
N ASP A 31 28.97 -30.31 -32.16
CA ASP A 31 29.10 -31.72 -32.58
C ASP A 31 30.59 -32.11 -32.73
N PRO A 32 30.96 -33.41 -32.64
CA PRO A 32 32.33 -33.84 -32.31
C PRO A 32 33.06 -34.56 -33.47
N TYR A 33 34.36 -34.88 -33.29
CA TYR A 33 34.99 -36.20 -33.59
C TYR A 33 36.52 -36.16 -33.33
N SER A 34 37.14 -37.35 -33.22
CA SER A 34 38.59 -37.65 -33.10
C SER A 34 39.25 -37.33 -31.73
N ASP A 35 39.71 -38.23 -30.86
CA ASP A 35 40.22 -39.64 -30.86
C ASP A 35 41.77 -39.76 -30.68
N GLU A 36 42.20 -40.86 -30.06
CA GLU A 36 43.57 -41.38 -29.79
C GLU A 36 44.44 -40.89 -28.58
N SER A 37 44.64 -41.83 -27.63
CA SER A 37 45.92 -42.43 -27.13
C SER A 37 47.04 -41.55 -26.51
N GLU A 38 47.46 -41.74 -25.24
CA GLU A 38 48.47 -42.72 -24.72
C GLU A 38 49.90 -42.57 -25.33
N SER A 39 51.04 -42.59 -24.62
CA SER A 39 51.41 -42.89 -23.21
C SER A 39 52.90 -42.50 -22.90
N SER A 40 53.35 -42.65 -21.63
CA SER A 40 54.77 -42.87 -21.20
C SER A 40 55.79 -41.71 -21.36
N SER A 41 56.89 -41.56 -20.59
CA SER A 41 57.45 -42.29 -19.41
C SER A 41 58.42 -41.40 -18.60
N GLU A 42 58.57 -41.71 -17.31
CA GLU A 42 59.82 -41.73 -16.51
C GLU A 42 60.80 -40.53 -16.51
N ASP A 43 60.84 -39.79 -15.38
CA ASP A 43 62.08 -39.25 -14.80
C ASP A 43 61.90 -38.97 -13.28
N GLU A 44 61.66 -40.01 -12.49
CA GLU A 44 61.61 -39.96 -11.02
C GLU A 44 62.87 -40.60 -10.39
N LEU A 45 63.79 -39.81 -9.83
CA LEU A 45 64.59 -40.27 -8.65
C LEU A 45 65.34 -39.20 -7.84
N PHE A 46 65.28 -37.90 -8.16
CA PHE A 46 65.94 -36.84 -7.36
C PHE A 46 64.98 -35.81 -6.72
N LYS A 47 63.68 -36.10 -6.65
CA LYS A 47 62.64 -35.15 -6.20
C LYS A 47 61.72 -35.67 -5.07
N LYS A 48 62.18 -36.63 -4.25
CA LYS A 48 61.35 -37.27 -3.20
C LYS A 48 61.62 -36.83 -1.76
N GLU A 49 62.61 -35.99 -1.49
CA GLU A 49 62.88 -35.47 -0.13
C GLU A 49 62.37 -34.04 0.14
N THR A 50 61.97 -33.27 -0.88
CA THR A 50 61.41 -31.91 -0.71
C THR A 50 59.88 -31.83 -0.79
N GLU A 51 59.20 -32.88 -1.28
CA GLU A 51 57.73 -32.93 -1.38
C GLU A 51 57.04 -33.53 -0.13
N SER A 52 57.80 -34.10 0.81
CA SER A 52 57.28 -34.69 2.06
C SER A 52 56.85 -33.61 3.08
N GLU A 53 57.67 -32.58 3.31
CA GLU A 53 57.33 -31.46 4.21
C GLU A 53 56.26 -30.52 3.63
N SER A 54 56.15 -30.45 2.31
CA SER A 54 55.13 -29.65 1.62
C SER A 54 53.73 -30.27 1.67
N ARG A 55 53.60 -31.57 1.92
CA ARG A 55 52.30 -32.26 2.00
C ARG A 55 51.62 -32.14 3.36
N THR A 56 52.37 -32.11 4.46
CA THR A 56 51.81 -31.97 5.82
C THR A 56 51.20 -30.59 6.08
N THR A 57 51.75 -29.53 5.50
CA THR A 57 51.19 -28.16 5.60
C THR A 57 49.93 -27.99 4.74
N HIS A 58 49.86 -28.63 3.57
CA HIS A 58 48.69 -28.54 2.70
C HIS A 58 47.44 -29.29 3.18
N VAL A 59 47.60 -30.35 3.99
CA VAL A 59 46.46 -31.11 4.55
C VAL A 59 45.72 -30.34 5.64
N LEU A 60 46.44 -29.58 6.49
CA LEU A 60 45.81 -28.75 7.55
C LEU A 60 45.04 -27.56 6.98
N ASN A 61 45.47 -26.99 5.85
CA ASN A 61 44.76 -25.87 5.21
C ASN A 61 43.51 -26.30 4.40
N LYS A 62 43.41 -27.57 3.99
CA LYS A 62 42.21 -28.12 3.31
C LYS A 62 41.06 -28.42 4.27
N THR A 63 41.33 -28.92 5.47
CA THR A 63 40.26 -29.21 6.45
C THR A 63 39.62 -27.94 7.02
N GLY A 64 40.39 -26.86 7.18
CA GLY A 64 39.87 -25.54 7.60
C GLY A 64 38.99 -24.85 6.56
N THR A 65 39.21 -25.11 5.26
CA THR A 65 38.39 -24.55 4.17
C THR A 65 37.07 -25.31 4.00
N ASP A 66 37.10 -26.65 4.05
CA ASP A 66 35.90 -27.52 4.06
C ASP A 66 34.90 -27.18 5.17
N MET A 67 35.39 -26.92 6.39
CA MET A 67 34.53 -26.54 7.52
C MET A 67 33.90 -25.15 7.33
N ARG A 68 34.63 -24.23 6.67
CA ARG A 68 34.13 -22.87 6.39
C ARG A 68 33.13 -22.85 5.25
N GLU A 69 33.27 -23.72 4.26
CA GLU A 69 32.24 -23.90 3.21
C GLU A 69 31.00 -24.60 3.75
N LYS A 70 31.13 -25.65 4.58
CA LYS A 70 29.98 -26.28 5.25
C LYS A 70 29.19 -25.29 6.12
N SER A 71 29.87 -24.39 6.84
CA SER A 71 29.24 -23.31 7.61
C SER A 71 28.48 -22.33 6.71
N LYS A 72 29.11 -21.88 5.60
CA LYS A 72 28.45 -21.00 4.61
C LYS A 72 27.25 -21.67 3.95
N ILE A 73 27.34 -22.95 3.61
CA ILE A 73 26.23 -23.71 3.02
C ILE A 73 25.08 -23.83 4.02
N SER A 74 25.35 -24.02 5.33
CA SER A 74 24.28 -23.98 6.34
C SER A 74 23.66 -22.59 6.53
N GLU A 75 24.44 -21.50 6.49
CA GLU A 75 23.90 -20.14 6.54
C GLU A 75 23.07 -19.80 5.30
N CYS A 76 23.52 -20.18 4.08
CA CYS A 76 22.74 -20.01 2.86
C CYS A 76 21.41 -20.77 2.93
N ARG A 77 21.42 -22.02 3.41
CA ARG A 77 20.20 -22.83 3.55
C ARG A 77 19.20 -22.22 4.54
N ASN A 78 19.67 -21.72 5.67
CA ASN A 78 18.84 -20.99 6.63
C ASN A 78 18.24 -19.71 6.01
N ASN A 79 19.01 -19.00 5.18
CA ASN A 79 18.55 -17.80 4.48
C ASN A 79 17.54 -18.12 3.36
N GLU A 80 17.72 -19.23 2.64
CA GLU A 80 16.76 -19.76 1.65
C GLU A 80 15.45 -20.19 2.32
N ASP A 81 15.50 -20.81 3.51
CA ASP A 81 14.33 -21.16 4.30
C ASP A 81 13.61 -19.91 4.83
N ILE A 82 14.33 -18.89 5.30
CA ILE A 82 13.76 -17.59 5.71
C ILE A 82 13.11 -16.88 4.50
N ALA A 83 13.76 -16.87 3.33
CA ALA A 83 13.20 -16.30 2.11
C ALA A 83 11.94 -17.07 1.66
N SER A 84 11.96 -18.40 1.74
CA SER A 84 10.82 -19.27 1.42
C SER A 84 9.64 -19.02 2.37
N LEU A 85 9.89 -18.93 3.68
CA LEU A 85 8.88 -18.53 4.66
C LEU A 85 8.32 -17.14 4.36
N LYS A 86 9.15 -16.17 3.97
CA LYS A 86 8.70 -14.82 3.62
C LYS A 86 7.86 -14.80 2.34
N ILE A 87 8.21 -15.60 1.33
CA ILE A 87 7.41 -15.79 0.11
C ILE A 87 6.06 -16.42 0.44
N ILE A 88 6.02 -17.42 1.33
CA ILE A 88 4.77 -18.06 1.79
C ILE A 88 3.90 -17.07 2.57
N GLU A 89 4.49 -16.27 3.47
CA GLU A 89 3.81 -15.23 4.24
C GLU A 89 3.22 -14.14 3.31
N LEU A 90 4.01 -13.61 2.38
CA LEU A 90 3.56 -12.63 1.38
C LEU A 90 2.47 -13.24 0.48
N SER A 91 2.59 -14.50 0.07
CA SER A 91 1.58 -15.21 -0.72
C SER A 91 0.28 -15.49 0.06
N LYS A 92 0.37 -15.64 1.39
CA LYS A 92 -0.80 -15.68 2.28
C LYS A 92 -1.43 -14.28 2.35
N ARG A 93 -0.63 -13.23 2.54
CA ARG A 93 -1.11 -11.85 2.63
C ARG A 93 -1.76 -11.37 1.33
N ILE A 94 -1.22 -11.75 0.17
CA ILE A 94 -1.83 -11.47 -1.14
C ILE A 94 -3.20 -12.15 -1.25
N ARG A 95 -3.35 -13.41 -0.82
CA ARG A 95 -4.67 -14.10 -0.81
C ARG A 95 -5.67 -13.44 0.14
N GLU A 96 -5.24 -13.01 1.33
CA GLU A 96 -6.07 -12.23 2.25
C GLU A 96 -6.53 -10.90 1.63
N LEU A 97 -5.62 -10.15 1.00
CA LEU A 97 -5.92 -8.88 0.34
C LEU A 97 -6.82 -9.05 -0.88
N MET A 98 -6.64 -10.09 -1.70
CA MET A 98 -7.55 -10.41 -2.81
C MET A 98 -8.95 -10.78 -2.31
N SER A 99 -9.05 -11.54 -1.22
CA SER A 99 -10.35 -11.85 -0.59
C SER A 99 -11.04 -10.57 -0.10
N SER A 100 -10.31 -9.73 0.64
CA SER A 100 -10.81 -8.43 1.10
C SER A 100 -11.29 -7.54 -0.06
N LEU A 101 -10.47 -7.40 -1.11
CA LEU A 101 -10.80 -6.65 -2.33
C LEU A 101 -12.05 -7.21 -3.03
N ALA A 102 -12.20 -8.53 -3.13
CA ALA A 102 -13.38 -9.16 -3.71
C ALA A 102 -14.64 -8.88 -2.86
N THR A 103 -14.54 -8.89 -1.54
CA THR A 103 -15.67 -8.52 -0.66
C THR A 103 -16.04 -7.05 -0.80
N GLU A 104 -15.07 -6.13 -0.88
CA GLU A 104 -15.33 -4.70 -1.09
C GLU A 104 -15.87 -4.41 -2.50
N GLN A 105 -15.38 -5.07 -3.54
CA GLN A 105 -15.98 -4.98 -4.88
C GLN A 105 -17.43 -5.46 -4.88
N ASN A 106 -17.76 -6.51 -4.12
CA ASN A 106 -19.13 -7.00 -4.01
C ASN A 106 -20.03 -6.05 -3.18
N LYS A 107 -19.52 -5.45 -2.10
CA LYS A 107 -20.23 -4.38 -1.37
C LYS A 107 -20.45 -3.16 -2.25
N SER A 108 -19.41 -2.69 -2.94
CA SER A 108 -19.48 -1.58 -3.89
C SER A 108 -20.54 -1.83 -4.98
N ARG A 109 -20.50 -3.00 -5.65
CA ARG A 109 -21.55 -3.40 -6.62
C ARG A 109 -22.95 -3.46 -6.01
N SER A 110 -23.08 -3.90 -4.75
CA SER A 110 -24.37 -3.92 -4.03
C SER A 110 -24.88 -2.50 -3.77
N LEU A 111 -24.01 -1.60 -3.32
CA LEU A 111 -24.30 -0.18 -3.12
C LEU A 111 -24.64 0.50 -4.46
N THR A 112 -23.92 0.25 -5.54
CA THR A 112 -24.26 0.76 -6.89
C THR A 112 -25.64 0.28 -7.35
N LYS A 113 -25.99 -0.99 -7.13
CA LYS A 113 -27.34 -1.50 -7.41
C LYS A 113 -28.40 -0.81 -6.53
N HIS A 114 -28.12 -0.57 -5.25
CA HIS A 114 -29.04 0.12 -4.35
C HIS A 114 -29.22 1.59 -4.74
N ILE A 115 -28.15 2.29 -5.12
CA ILE A 115 -28.17 3.65 -5.67
C ILE A 115 -29.02 3.67 -6.95
N HIS A 116 -28.80 2.77 -7.90
CA HIS A 116 -29.60 2.68 -9.12
C HIS A 116 -31.09 2.42 -8.83
N LEU A 117 -31.42 1.61 -7.81
CA LEU A 117 -32.81 1.42 -7.39
C LEU A 117 -33.40 2.73 -6.83
N LEU A 118 -32.70 3.41 -5.92
CA LEU A 118 -33.12 4.70 -5.36
C LEU A 118 -33.24 5.80 -6.44
N GLU A 119 -32.32 5.84 -7.41
CA GLU A 119 -32.38 6.73 -8.57
C GLU A 119 -33.59 6.43 -9.45
N SER A 120 -33.93 5.15 -9.66
CA SER A 120 -35.13 4.74 -10.40
C SER A 120 -36.43 5.10 -9.66
N GLU A 121 -36.46 4.99 -8.32
CA GLU A 121 -37.59 5.43 -7.49
C GLU A 121 -37.75 6.95 -7.47
N LEU A 122 -36.65 7.70 -7.41
CA LEU A 122 -36.65 9.16 -7.50
C LEU A 122 -37.09 9.64 -8.88
N LYS A 123 -36.63 8.99 -9.95
CA LYS A 123 -37.04 9.31 -11.33
C LYS A 123 -38.52 8.99 -11.57
N GLY A 124 -38.99 7.84 -11.09
CA GLY A 124 -40.41 7.48 -11.12
C GLY A 124 -41.33 8.45 -10.33
N LYS A 125 -40.80 9.09 -9.27
CA LYS A 125 -41.49 10.17 -8.54
C LYS A 125 -41.39 11.54 -9.23
N ALA A 126 -40.37 11.78 -10.05
CA ALA A 126 -40.19 13.02 -10.80
C ALA A 126 -41.09 13.09 -12.05
N ASP A 127 -41.20 12.00 -12.81
CA ASP A 127 -41.99 11.94 -14.04
C ASP A 127 -43.52 12.03 -13.79
N GLY A 128 -43.97 11.89 -12.54
CA GLY A 128 -45.37 12.09 -12.12
C GLY A 128 -45.79 13.55 -11.89
N ARG A 129 -44.95 14.55 -12.18
CA ARG A 129 -45.21 15.98 -11.91
C ARG A 129 -45.21 16.88 -13.16
N THR A 130 -45.89 16.48 -14.22
CA THR A 130 -46.44 17.44 -15.20
C THR A 130 -47.89 17.08 -15.54
N ASN A 131 -48.73 18.11 -15.72
CA ASN A 131 -50.13 18.06 -16.17
C ASN A 131 -51.22 17.60 -15.17
N SER A 132 -51.63 18.50 -14.27
CA SER A 132 -53.07 18.81 -14.03
C SER A 132 -53.27 20.07 -13.18
N SER A 133 -54.44 20.70 -13.31
CA SER A 133 -54.81 22.00 -12.73
C SER A 133 -55.09 21.95 -11.21
N PRO A 134 -55.13 23.10 -10.50
CA PRO A 134 -55.16 23.14 -9.04
C PRO A 134 -56.55 22.81 -8.47
N VAL A 135 -56.59 21.89 -7.50
CA VAL A 135 -57.82 21.55 -6.77
C VAL A 135 -57.59 21.53 -5.27
N ILE A 136 -58.14 22.55 -4.61
CA ILE A 136 -58.76 22.57 -3.28
C ILE A 136 -57.97 21.93 -2.12
N TYR A 137 -57.57 22.80 -1.17
CA TYR A 137 -57.13 22.41 0.17
C TYR A 137 -58.20 21.55 0.88
N ASN A 138 -57.84 20.31 1.23
CA ASN A 138 -58.59 19.50 2.18
C ASN A 138 -57.66 19.01 3.30
N TYR A 139 -57.84 19.58 4.49
CA TYR A 139 -57.11 19.21 5.70
C TYR A 139 -57.72 17.91 6.26
N ARG A 140 -57.13 16.74 5.96
CA ARG A 140 -57.46 15.47 6.66
C ARG A 140 -56.36 14.41 6.56
N ASN A 141 -55.88 13.96 7.72
CA ASN A 141 -55.21 12.68 8.01
C ASN A 141 -53.89 12.37 7.27
N THR A 142 -52.80 13.02 7.65
CA THR A 142 -51.41 12.64 7.27
C THR A 142 -50.94 11.34 7.92
N ASP A 143 -51.37 11.06 9.15
CA ASP A 143 -50.79 9.98 9.95
C ASP A 143 -51.16 8.58 9.41
N GLN A 144 -52.26 8.47 8.67
CA GLN A 144 -52.75 7.19 8.15
C GLN A 144 -51.97 6.72 6.90
N THR A 145 -51.46 7.66 6.09
CA THR A 145 -50.60 7.35 4.95
C THR A 145 -49.19 6.95 5.39
N ASP A 146 -48.63 7.64 6.39
CA ASP A 146 -47.28 7.35 6.88
C ASP A 146 -47.21 5.99 7.58
N ASN A 147 -48.23 5.65 8.39
CA ASN A 147 -48.37 4.30 8.95
C ASN A 147 -48.51 3.22 7.86
N SER A 148 -49.19 3.51 6.73
CA SER A 148 -49.29 2.57 5.60
C SER A 148 -47.94 2.38 4.88
N VAL A 149 -47.16 3.44 4.70
CA VAL A 149 -45.81 3.38 4.10
C VAL A 149 -44.84 2.66 5.04
N GLN A 150 -44.90 2.94 6.34
CA GLN A 150 -44.09 2.23 7.34
C GLN A 150 -44.44 0.74 7.38
N LEU A 151 -45.72 0.36 7.40
CA LEU A 151 -46.16 -1.03 7.37
C LEU A 151 -45.66 -1.76 6.12
N LYS A 152 -45.75 -1.14 4.93
CA LYS A 152 -45.17 -1.68 3.69
C LYS A 152 -43.65 -1.84 3.78
N SER A 153 -42.94 -0.86 4.33
CA SER A 153 -41.48 -0.95 4.51
C SER A 153 -41.06 -2.07 5.47
N LEU A 154 -41.87 -2.34 6.50
CA LEU A 154 -41.66 -3.45 7.44
C LEU A 154 -42.00 -4.79 6.79
N GLN A 155 -43.06 -4.86 5.99
CA GLN A 155 -43.43 -6.05 5.21
C GLN A 155 -42.34 -6.40 4.17
N GLU A 156 -41.79 -5.41 3.47
CA GLU A 156 -40.66 -5.61 2.57
C GLU A 156 -39.39 -6.06 3.31
N LYS A 157 -39.10 -5.49 4.49
CA LYS A 157 -37.99 -5.95 5.34
C LYS A 157 -38.19 -7.39 5.78
N LEU A 158 -39.40 -7.78 6.17
CA LEU A 158 -39.75 -9.16 6.53
C LEU A 158 -39.51 -10.10 5.34
N ILE A 159 -40.02 -9.77 4.16
CA ILE A 159 -39.81 -10.55 2.92
C ILE A 159 -38.30 -10.66 2.59
N LYS A 160 -37.52 -9.57 2.75
CA LYS A 160 -36.06 -9.59 2.57
C LYS A 160 -35.36 -10.50 3.59
N TYR A 161 -35.79 -10.54 4.85
CA TYR A 161 -35.27 -11.46 5.86
C TYR A 161 -35.69 -12.91 5.59
N GLU A 162 -36.93 -13.17 5.18
CA GLU A 162 -37.39 -14.50 4.77
C GLU A 162 -36.59 -15.04 3.59
N GLN A 163 -36.38 -14.22 2.55
CA GLN A 163 -35.49 -14.54 1.42
C GLN A 163 -34.07 -14.84 1.91
N SER A 164 -33.49 -14.01 2.77
CA SER A 164 -32.17 -14.25 3.36
C SER A 164 -32.10 -15.55 4.16
N ILE A 165 -33.16 -15.93 4.89
CA ILE A 165 -33.26 -17.20 5.62
C ILE A 165 -33.34 -18.38 4.64
N THR A 166 -34.09 -18.26 3.54
CA THR A 166 -34.13 -19.32 2.50
C THR A 166 -32.77 -19.49 1.82
N GLU A 167 -32.07 -18.40 1.52
CA GLU A 167 -30.73 -18.43 0.93
C GLU A 167 -29.70 -19.06 1.87
N LEU A 168 -29.71 -18.70 3.16
CA LEU A 168 -28.83 -19.33 4.16
C LEU A 168 -29.14 -20.83 4.35
N LYS A 169 -30.41 -21.24 4.27
CA LYS A 169 -30.80 -22.66 4.28
C LYS A 169 -30.27 -23.40 3.04
N ASN A 170 -30.36 -22.79 1.86
CA ASN A 170 -29.84 -23.34 0.61
C ASN A 170 -28.31 -23.49 0.66
N GLN A 171 -27.59 -22.45 1.09
CA GLN A 171 -26.13 -22.48 1.26
C GLN A 171 -25.71 -23.56 2.27
N ASN A 172 -26.41 -23.70 3.41
CA ASN A 172 -26.14 -24.76 4.37
C ASN A 172 -26.35 -26.16 3.77
N HIS A 173 -27.37 -26.34 2.92
CA HIS A 173 -27.59 -27.59 2.19
C HIS A 173 -26.47 -27.87 1.17
N THR A 174 -26.02 -26.85 0.42
CA THR A 174 -24.88 -26.94 -0.50
C THR A 174 -23.61 -27.34 0.25
N PHE A 175 -23.22 -26.63 1.30
CA PHE A 175 -22.04 -26.98 2.11
C PHE A 175 -22.15 -28.38 2.73
N LYS A 176 -23.35 -28.82 3.14
CA LYS A 176 -23.58 -30.18 3.64
C LYS A 176 -23.41 -31.25 2.56
N ASN A 177 -23.70 -30.93 1.30
CA ASN A 177 -23.49 -31.84 0.16
C ASN A 177 -22.03 -31.82 -0.33
N GLU A 178 -21.38 -30.66 -0.35
CA GLU A 178 -19.94 -30.52 -0.61
C GLU A 178 -19.11 -31.27 0.44
N LEU A 179 -19.46 -31.16 1.73
CA LEU A 179 -18.81 -31.90 2.81
C LEU A 179 -18.96 -33.42 2.64
N LYS A 180 -20.12 -33.90 2.19
CA LYS A 180 -20.32 -35.32 1.85
C LYS A 180 -19.50 -35.73 0.63
N ALA A 181 -19.38 -34.87 -0.39
CA ALA A 181 -18.60 -35.14 -1.59
C ALA A 181 -17.10 -35.20 -1.26
N ALA A 182 -16.58 -34.21 -0.54
CA ALA A 182 -15.20 -34.18 -0.05
C ALA A 182 -14.89 -35.40 0.85
N ARG A 183 -15.81 -35.76 1.76
CA ARG A 183 -15.70 -37.00 2.54
C ARG A 183 -15.58 -38.24 1.64
N LYS A 184 -16.45 -38.39 0.63
CA LYS A 184 -16.37 -39.53 -0.32
C LYS A 184 -15.05 -39.55 -1.10
N VAL A 185 -14.52 -38.40 -1.51
CA VAL A 185 -13.21 -38.30 -2.17
C VAL A 185 -12.10 -38.78 -1.22
N LEU A 186 -12.10 -38.32 0.04
CA LEU A 186 -11.15 -38.78 1.06
C LEU A 186 -11.29 -40.29 1.33
N GLU A 187 -12.50 -40.83 1.39
CA GLU A 187 -12.76 -42.28 1.53
C GLU A 187 -12.18 -43.07 0.34
N LEU A 188 -12.27 -42.55 -0.89
CA LEU A 188 -11.69 -43.17 -2.10
C LEU A 188 -10.15 -43.06 -2.16
N GLU A 189 -9.58 -41.94 -1.74
CA GLU A 189 -8.12 -41.73 -1.76
C GLU A 189 -7.42 -42.55 -0.67
N THR A 190 -8.02 -42.61 0.52
CA THR A 190 -7.46 -43.30 1.70
C THR A 190 -7.78 -44.79 1.68
N GLY A 191 -8.95 -45.19 1.17
CA GLY A 191 -9.48 -46.56 1.24
C GLY A 191 -10.17 -46.89 2.57
N GLU A 192 -10.39 -45.91 3.44
CA GLU A 192 -11.04 -46.07 4.75
C GLU A 192 -12.42 -45.37 4.76
N SER A 193 -13.42 -45.92 5.47
CA SER A 193 -14.74 -45.29 5.63
C SER A 193 -14.75 -44.27 6.78
N ILE A 194 -14.88 -42.99 6.46
CA ILE A 194 -14.66 -41.86 7.39
C ILE A 194 -15.96 -41.47 8.09
N ALA A 195 -16.42 -42.29 9.05
CA ALA A 195 -17.70 -42.08 9.74
C ALA A 195 -17.88 -40.66 10.34
N ASN A 196 -16.81 -40.10 10.92
CA ASN A 196 -16.75 -38.73 11.44
C ASN A 196 -15.41 -38.07 11.08
N LEU A 197 -15.47 -36.97 10.31
CA LEU A 197 -14.29 -36.27 9.80
C LEU A 197 -13.39 -35.70 10.91
N SER A 198 -13.99 -35.14 11.97
CA SER A 198 -13.23 -34.55 13.09
C SER A 198 -12.47 -35.59 13.91
N VAL A 199 -13.05 -36.79 14.08
CA VAL A 199 -12.37 -37.92 14.77
C VAL A 199 -11.24 -38.47 13.90
N TRP A 200 -11.45 -38.57 12.59
CA TRP A 200 -10.46 -39.04 11.63
C TRP A 200 -9.25 -38.08 11.53
N LEU A 201 -9.49 -36.77 11.37
CA LEU A 201 -8.44 -35.74 11.40
C LEU A 201 -7.64 -35.80 12.71
N LYS A 202 -8.30 -35.88 13.87
CA LYS A 202 -7.64 -36.00 15.17
C LYS A 202 -6.83 -37.29 15.35
N THR A 203 -7.12 -38.32 14.57
CA THR A 203 -6.37 -39.59 14.54
C THR A 203 -5.13 -39.51 13.64
N ILE A 204 -5.15 -38.60 12.66
CA ILE A 204 -3.97 -38.22 11.86
C ILE A 204 -3.05 -37.30 12.68
N GLU A 205 -3.60 -36.26 13.32
CA GLU A 205 -2.84 -35.29 14.11
C GLU A 205 -2.03 -35.94 15.24
N ARG A 206 -2.63 -36.89 15.97
CA ARG A 206 -1.97 -37.61 17.09
C ARG A 206 -0.83 -38.56 16.69
N LYS A 207 -0.50 -38.71 15.40
CA LYS A 207 0.61 -39.57 14.93
C LYS A 207 1.84 -38.80 14.45
N ASN A 208 1.87 -37.48 14.67
CA ASN A 208 3.05 -36.64 14.48
C ASN A 208 3.88 -36.45 15.77
N ASP A 209 3.40 -36.94 16.92
CA ASP A 209 4.20 -37.00 18.14
C ASP A 209 5.23 -38.15 18.07
N VAL A 210 6.44 -37.87 18.53
CA VAL A 210 7.58 -38.80 18.50
C VAL A 210 7.60 -39.62 19.78
N ASP A 211 7.34 -40.92 19.67
CA ASP A 211 7.56 -41.88 20.78
C ASP A 211 9.05 -41.87 21.22
N PHE A 212 9.29 -42.06 22.52
CA PHE A 212 10.61 -41.97 23.21
C PHE A 212 11.72 -42.92 22.68
N SER A 213 11.47 -43.73 21.64
CA SER A 213 12.48 -44.58 20.98
C SER A 213 12.95 -44.07 19.61
N GLY A 214 12.62 -42.82 19.24
CA GLY A 214 13.21 -42.11 18.09
C GLY A 214 12.99 -42.77 16.72
N THR A 215 12.02 -43.67 16.60
CA THR A 215 11.78 -44.44 15.37
C THR A 215 10.47 -44.00 14.72
N ILE A 216 10.57 -43.35 13.54
CA ILE A 216 9.41 -42.95 12.75
C ILE A 216 8.70 -44.20 12.23
N LYS A 217 7.52 -44.52 12.77
CA LYS A 217 6.66 -45.59 12.24
C LYS A 217 6.16 -45.19 10.84
N PRO A 218 6.17 -46.10 9.85
CA PRO A 218 5.89 -45.75 8.47
C PRO A 218 4.42 -45.37 8.26
N SER A 219 4.22 -44.09 7.90
CA SER A 219 3.09 -43.47 7.16
C SER A 219 1.65 -43.87 7.52
N VAL A 220 0.76 -42.87 7.55
CA VAL A 220 -0.64 -43.09 7.17
C VAL A 220 -0.66 -43.79 5.81
N GLN A 221 -1.06 -45.06 5.79
CA GLN A 221 -1.12 -45.83 4.56
C GLN A 221 -2.32 -45.35 3.76
N TRP A 222 -2.07 -44.49 2.77
CA TRP A 222 -3.02 -44.21 1.69
C TRP A 222 -3.28 -45.53 0.95
N ARG A 223 -4.27 -46.29 1.43
CA ARG A 223 -4.45 -47.72 1.15
C ARG A 223 -5.20 -47.97 -0.16
N GLY A 224 -6.08 -47.05 -0.55
CA GLY A 224 -6.80 -47.12 -1.82
C GLY A 224 -5.92 -46.69 -3.00
N ARG A 225 -6.09 -45.43 -3.42
CA ARG A 225 -5.55 -44.92 -4.69
C ARG A 225 -4.02 -45.02 -4.80
N GLN A 226 -3.29 -44.77 -3.71
CA GLN A 226 -1.82 -44.81 -3.74
C GLN A 226 -1.27 -46.25 -3.87
N GLN A 227 -1.94 -47.26 -3.30
CA GLN A 227 -1.55 -48.66 -3.55
C GLN A 227 -1.82 -49.08 -4.99
N GLN A 228 -2.94 -48.66 -5.58
CA GLN A 228 -3.21 -48.88 -7.00
C GLN A 228 -2.12 -48.24 -7.89
N ILE A 229 -1.70 -47.00 -7.60
CA ILE A 229 -0.59 -46.33 -8.31
C ILE A 229 0.72 -47.10 -8.15
N VAL A 230 1.04 -47.60 -6.96
CA VAL A 230 2.27 -48.39 -6.71
C VAL A 230 2.24 -49.73 -7.46
N LEU A 231 1.10 -50.44 -7.44
CA LEU A 231 0.92 -51.69 -8.20
C LEU A 231 1.02 -51.47 -9.70
N LEU A 232 0.38 -50.43 -10.24
CA LEU A 232 0.47 -50.08 -11.66
C LEU A 232 1.91 -49.70 -12.06
N LYS A 233 2.63 -48.94 -11.22
CA LYS A 233 4.06 -48.65 -11.44
C LYS A 233 4.96 -49.88 -11.39
N ALA A 234 4.65 -50.86 -10.54
CA ALA A 234 5.37 -52.14 -10.50
C ALA A 234 5.07 -52.98 -11.76
N ARG A 235 3.81 -53.01 -12.21
CA ARG A 235 3.41 -53.71 -13.43
C ARG A 235 3.99 -53.09 -14.69
N LEU A 236 4.04 -51.76 -14.78
CA LEU A 236 4.73 -51.03 -15.85
C LEU A 236 6.21 -51.42 -15.92
N ARG A 237 6.96 -51.36 -14.81
CA ARG A 237 8.36 -51.82 -14.77
C ARG A 237 8.55 -53.28 -15.19
N SER A 238 7.61 -54.17 -14.82
CA SER A 238 7.63 -55.56 -15.27
C SER A 238 7.40 -55.71 -16.77
N LEU A 239 6.54 -54.87 -17.37
CA LEU A 239 6.29 -54.87 -18.82
C LEU A 239 7.44 -54.21 -19.60
N GLU A 240 8.00 -53.11 -19.07
CA GLU A 240 9.22 -52.47 -19.60
C GLU A 240 10.38 -53.46 -19.65
N MET A 241 10.62 -54.23 -18.58
CA MET A 241 11.62 -55.30 -18.58
C MET A 241 11.33 -56.39 -19.62
N GLN A 242 10.07 -56.83 -19.78
CA GLN A 242 9.71 -57.84 -20.79
C GLN A 242 9.88 -57.33 -22.23
N ILE A 243 9.66 -56.04 -22.48
CA ILE A 243 9.92 -55.41 -23.78
C ILE A 243 11.44 -55.32 -24.01
N GLN A 244 12.20 -54.83 -23.02
CA GLN A 244 13.65 -54.73 -23.11
C GLN A 244 14.30 -56.09 -23.37
N GLU A 245 13.82 -57.13 -22.69
CA GLU A 245 14.23 -58.51 -22.87
C GLU A 245 13.91 -59.02 -24.29
N ARG A 246 12.69 -58.78 -24.81
CA ARG A 246 12.30 -59.15 -26.18
C ARG A 246 13.16 -58.45 -27.24
N VAL A 247 13.45 -57.16 -27.06
CA VAL A 247 14.34 -56.38 -27.96
C VAL A 247 15.77 -56.93 -27.94
N VAL A 248 16.27 -57.38 -26.78
CA VAL A 248 17.58 -58.04 -26.69
C VAL A 248 17.57 -59.42 -27.36
N TYR A 249 16.47 -60.17 -27.29
CA TYR A 249 16.33 -61.43 -28.02
C TYR A 249 16.25 -61.23 -29.55
N GLU A 250 15.52 -60.22 -30.05
CA GLU A 250 15.48 -59.90 -31.49
C GLU A 250 16.87 -59.48 -32.01
N ASN A 251 17.59 -58.63 -31.28
CA ASN A 251 18.96 -58.22 -31.65
C ASN A 251 19.98 -59.37 -31.65
N ARG A 252 19.74 -60.47 -30.90
CA ARG A 252 20.59 -61.67 -30.94
C ARG A 252 20.27 -62.57 -32.13
N HIS A 253 19.01 -62.67 -32.54
CA HIS A 253 18.62 -63.45 -33.72
C HIS A 253 19.01 -62.76 -35.05
N SER A 254 19.08 -61.42 -35.06
CA SER A 254 19.48 -60.66 -36.25
C SER A 254 20.98 -60.74 -36.63
N ARG A 255 21.82 -61.45 -35.86
CA ARG A 255 23.29 -61.42 -36.05
C ARG A 255 23.94 -62.78 -36.36
N ASN A 256 23.19 -63.89 -36.28
CA ASN A 256 23.66 -65.24 -36.62
C ASN A 256 22.65 -65.94 -37.56
N GLY A 257 22.97 -66.07 -38.86
CA GLY A 257 22.16 -66.88 -39.79
C GLY A 257 22.20 -66.33 -41.21
N ASN A 258 22.99 -66.96 -42.08
CA ASN A 258 23.15 -66.57 -43.48
C ASN A 258 22.09 -67.23 -44.39
N GLU A 259 21.81 -66.58 -45.52
CA GLU A 259 21.24 -67.13 -46.78
C GLU A 259 19.99 -68.04 -46.73
N GLY A 260 18.89 -67.56 -47.34
CA GLY A 260 17.94 -68.46 -48.01
C GLY A 260 16.49 -67.97 -48.11
N SER A 261 16.04 -67.72 -49.36
CA SER A 261 14.64 -67.79 -49.81
C SER A 261 13.62 -66.72 -49.34
N VAL A 262 13.41 -65.75 -50.23
CA VAL A 262 12.11 -65.34 -50.84
C VAL A 262 10.82 -65.31 -49.98
N GLU A 263 10.14 -64.17 -50.10
CA GLU A 263 8.69 -63.89 -49.93
C GLU A 263 8.11 -63.34 -48.61
N THR A 264 7.02 -62.58 -48.80
CA THR A 264 6.09 -62.00 -47.80
C THR A 264 6.57 -60.85 -46.91
N GLY A 265 6.77 -59.67 -47.54
CA GLY A 265 6.61 -58.40 -46.82
C GLY A 265 5.15 -58.18 -46.42
N ARG A 266 4.74 -58.65 -45.23
CA ARG A 266 3.40 -58.41 -44.66
C ARG A 266 3.50 -58.00 -43.20
N LEU A 267 3.68 -56.70 -42.95
CA LEU A 267 3.55 -56.13 -41.61
C LEU A 267 2.11 -56.27 -41.14
N THR A 268 1.89 -57.17 -40.18
CA THR A 268 0.59 -57.32 -39.49
C THR A 268 0.75 -56.83 -38.06
N SER A 269 0.04 -55.76 -37.70
CA SER A 269 -0.15 -55.33 -36.32
C SER A 269 -1.59 -55.62 -35.94
N GLY A 270 -1.82 -56.39 -34.88
CA GLY A 270 -3.16 -56.58 -34.29
C GLY A 270 -3.60 -55.34 -33.49
N ALA A 271 -4.79 -55.26 -32.89
CA ALA A 271 -5.98 -56.13 -32.86
C ALA A 271 -7.17 -55.27 -32.30
N THR A 272 -8.45 -55.66 -32.20
CA THR A 272 -9.18 -56.94 -32.40
C THR A 272 -10.68 -56.62 -32.71
N THR A 273 -11.56 -57.63 -32.74
CA THR A 273 -13.05 -57.57 -32.77
C THR A 273 -13.65 -57.26 -34.16
N LEU A 274 -14.57 -58.05 -34.73
CA LEU A 274 -15.36 -59.19 -34.22
C LEU A 274 -15.36 -60.38 -35.21
N ASP A 275 -15.50 -61.60 -34.68
CA ASP A 275 -15.62 -62.85 -35.45
C ASP A 275 -17.01 -63.00 -36.09
N VAL A 276 -17.09 -63.12 -37.43
CA VAL A 276 -18.20 -63.81 -38.15
C VAL A 276 -17.71 -64.30 -39.52
N GLU A 277 -16.84 -65.32 -39.60
CA GLU A 277 -16.51 -65.95 -40.91
C GLU A 277 -15.93 -67.37 -40.76
N ASP A 278 -16.57 -68.21 -39.94
CA ASP A 278 -16.19 -69.62 -39.71
C ASP A 278 -17.42 -70.56 -39.78
N ILE A 279 -18.20 -70.43 -40.86
CA ILE A 279 -19.25 -71.38 -41.28
C ILE A 279 -19.17 -71.51 -42.82
N ILE A 280 -19.50 -72.70 -43.36
CA ILE A 280 -19.42 -73.10 -44.78
C ILE A 280 -18.02 -73.58 -45.22
N CYS A 281 -17.50 -74.61 -44.54
CA CYS A 281 -16.46 -75.50 -45.05
C CYS A 281 -16.76 -76.98 -44.72
N PHE A 282 -18.01 -77.41 -44.92
CA PHE A 282 -18.41 -78.81 -44.94
C PHE A 282 -19.63 -78.98 -45.87
N GLU A 283 -19.38 -79.30 -47.14
CA GLU A 283 -20.16 -80.31 -47.87
C GLU A 283 -19.55 -80.61 -49.27
N ASN A 284 -19.49 -81.90 -49.57
CA ASN A 284 -19.47 -82.51 -50.90
C ASN A 284 -18.23 -82.35 -51.81
N GLU A 285 -17.32 -83.30 -51.67
CA GLU A 285 -16.86 -84.05 -52.85
C GLU A 285 -18.07 -84.55 -53.65
N LEU A 286 -18.15 -84.24 -54.96
CA LEU A 286 -18.49 -85.18 -56.04
C LEU A 286 -18.58 -84.45 -57.41
N ASN A 287 -18.43 -85.23 -58.48
CA ASN A 287 -18.56 -84.87 -59.90
C ASN A 287 -17.55 -83.88 -60.51
N HIS A 288 -16.48 -84.46 -61.05
CA HIS A 288 -16.04 -84.11 -62.41
C HIS A 288 -17.20 -84.35 -63.40
N GLN A 289 -17.79 -83.31 -63.97
CA GLN A 289 -18.41 -83.42 -65.30
C GLN A 289 -18.54 -82.09 -66.05
N ASP A 290 -18.29 -82.18 -67.36
CA ASP A 290 -18.75 -81.34 -68.46
C ASP A 290 -18.29 -79.86 -68.56
N CYS A 291 -17.27 -79.71 -69.42
CA CYS A 291 -16.88 -78.46 -70.06
C CYS A 291 -18.02 -77.88 -70.93
N ASN A 292 -18.86 -76.99 -70.38
CA ASN A 292 -19.69 -76.04 -71.17
C ASN A 292 -20.29 -74.86 -70.35
N ARG A 293 -19.49 -74.19 -69.51
CA ARG A 293 -19.94 -73.03 -68.69
C ARG A 293 -19.01 -71.80 -68.70
N SER A 294 -18.12 -71.70 -69.69
CA SER A 294 -17.06 -70.68 -69.74
C SER A 294 -17.56 -69.24 -70.01
N VAL A 295 -18.68 -69.07 -70.72
CA VAL A 295 -19.21 -67.74 -71.08
C VAL A 295 -19.87 -67.06 -69.87
N THR A 296 -20.81 -67.74 -69.19
CA THR A 296 -21.54 -67.14 -68.06
C THR A 296 -20.65 -66.86 -66.85
N ASN A 297 -19.63 -67.68 -66.59
CA ASN A 297 -18.68 -67.44 -65.49
C ASN A 297 -17.78 -66.22 -65.76
N ARG A 298 -17.45 -65.92 -67.03
CA ARG A 298 -16.64 -64.74 -67.38
C ARG A 298 -17.40 -63.44 -67.11
N ASP A 299 -18.69 -63.41 -67.45
CA ASP A 299 -19.54 -62.24 -67.22
C ASP A 299 -19.90 -62.07 -65.74
N GLN A 300 -20.15 -63.18 -65.01
CA GLN A 300 -20.34 -63.13 -63.56
C GLN A 300 -19.08 -62.67 -62.81
N MET A 301 -17.89 -63.15 -63.18
CA MET A 301 -16.63 -62.65 -62.62
C MET A 301 -16.38 -61.19 -62.99
N SER A 302 -16.76 -60.73 -64.19
CA SER A 302 -16.69 -59.31 -64.56
C SER A 302 -17.61 -58.44 -63.68
N LEU A 303 -18.85 -58.89 -63.45
CA LEU A 303 -19.81 -58.22 -62.56
C LEU A 303 -19.33 -58.18 -61.11
N CYS A 304 -18.83 -59.29 -60.56
CA CYS A 304 -18.27 -59.32 -59.20
C CYS A 304 -17.05 -58.41 -59.03
N SER A 305 -16.17 -58.33 -60.02
CA SER A 305 -15.03 -57.40 -60.00
C SER A 305 -15.46 -55.92 -60.07
N LYS A 306 -16.46 -55.59 -60.91
CA LYS A 306 -17.06 -54.26 -60.97
C LYS A 306 -17.79 -53.89 -59.68
N LEU A 307 -18.49 -54.83 -59.05
CA LEU A 307 -19.16 -54.60 -57.77
C LEU A 307 -18.14 -54.35 -56.64
N LYS A 308 -17.01 -55.08 -56.64
CA LYS A 308 -15.89 -54.82 -55.71
C LYS A 308 -15.29 -53.43 -55.91
N SER A 309 -15.07 -52.97 -57.15
CA SER A 309 -14.54 -51.62 -57.39
C SER A 309 -15.56 -50.51 -57.06
N VAL A 310 -16.85 -50.73 -57.28
CA VAL A 310 -17.92 -49.81 -56.85
C VAL A 310 -18.01 -49.72 -55.32
N ASN A 311 -17.97 -50.86 -54.61
CA ASN A 311 -17.95 -50.86 -53.14
C ASN A 311 -16.70 -50.18 -52.57
N GLN A 312 -15.54 -50.37 -53.21
CA GLN A 312 -14.31 -49.65 -52.85
C GLN A 312 -14.44 -48.14 -53.09
N ALA A 313 -15.05 -47.71 -54.21
CA ALA A 313 -15.30 -46.30 -54.48
C ALA A 313 -16.26 -45.66 -53.46
N ILE A 314 -17.35 -46.34 -53.09
CA ILE A 314 -18.29 -45.90 -52.04
C ILE A 314 -17.59 -45.80 -50.68
N GLN A 315 -16.67 -46.72 -50.36
CA GLN A 315 -15.90 -46.66 -49.12
C GLN A 315 -14.93 -45.47 -49.10
N LEU A 316 -14.20 -45.24 -50.20
CA LEU A 316 -13.33 -44.07 -50.37
C LEU A 316 -14.12 -42.75 -50.33
N GLU A 317 -15.35 -42.71 -50.83
CA GLU A 317 -16.22 -41.53 -50.76
C GLU A 317 -16.62 -41.20 -49.30
N LYS A 318 -16.99 -42.21 -48.51
CA LYS A 318 -17.26 -42.04 -47.06
C LYS A 318 -16.02 -41.58 -46.30
N GLU A 319 -14.86 -42.16 -46.57
CA GLU A 319 -13.59 -41.76 -45.95
C GLU A 319 -13.22 -40.31 -46.32
N ASN A 320 -13.46 -39.90 -47.57
CA ASN A 320 -13.28 -38.50 -47.98
C ASN A 320 -14.22 -37.53 -47.23
N GLU A 321 -15.48 -37.89 -46.98
CA GLU A 321 -16.38 -37.03 -46.18
C GLU A 321 -15.96 -36.96 -44.70
N ILE A 322 -15.53 -38.08 -44.10
CA ILE A 322 -14.99 -38.08 -42.72
C ILE A 322 -13.76 -37.17 -42.63
N LEU A 323 -12.82 -37.27 -43.57
CA LEU A 323 -11.63 -36.43 -43.62
C LEU A 323 -11.97 -34.95 -43.86
N LYS A 324 -12.97 -34.63 -44.67
CA LYS A 324 -13.46 -33.25 -44.85
C LYS A 324 -14.02 -32.67 -43.55
N GLU A 325 -14.80 -33.44 -42.78
CA GLU A 325 -15.31 -33.00 -41.48
C GLU A 325 -14.20 -32.87 -40.43
N GLU A 326 -13.23 -33.79 -40.40
CA GLU A 326 -12.07 -33.66 -39.52
C GLU A 326 -11.24 -32.39 -39.85
N ILE A 327 -11.02 -32.09 -41.13
CA ILE A 327 -10.37 -30.85 -41.58
C ILE A 327 -11.15 -29.61 -41.14
N LYS A 328 -12.49 -29.62 -41.18
CA LYS A 328 -13.34 -28.53 -40.66
C LYS A 328 -13.18 -28.37 -39.14
N LEU A 329 -13.22 -29.47 -38.39
CA LEU A 329 -13.03 -29.47 -36.94
C LEU A 329 -11.64 -28.97 -36.52
N LEU A 330 -10.59 -29.40 -37.24
CA LEU A 330 -9.22 -28.93 -37.00
C LEU A 330 -9.08 -27.43 -37.30
N LYS A 331 -9.65 -26.93 -38.41
CA LYS A 331 -9.68 -25.48 -38.72
C LYS A 331 -10.37 -24.68 -37.60
N ASN A 332 -11.51 -25.15 -37.11
CA ASN A 332 -12.22 -24.51 -35.99
C ASN A 332 -11.40 -24.52 -34.69
N LYS A 333 -10.71 -25.63 -34.37
CA LYS A 333 -9.76 -25.69 -33.24
C LYS A 333 -8.63 -24.67 -33.41
N THR A 334 -8.01 -24.57 -34.58
CA THR A 334 -6.94 -23.59 -34.84
C THR A 334 -7.40 -22.15 -34.69
N ILE A 335 -8.62 -21.80 -35.13
CA ILE A 335 -9.21 -20.46 -34.92
C ILE A 335 -9.43 -20.20 -33.43
N ASN A 336 -9.96 -21.17 -32.68
CA ASN A 336 -10.17 -21.05 -31.24
C ASN A 336 -8.85 -20.88 -30.48
N TRP A 337 -7.81 -21.65 -30.83
CA TRP A 337 -6.47 -21.49 -30.25
C TRP A 337 -5.88 -20.12 -30.54
N LYS A 338 -5.99 -19.62 -31.79
CA LYS A 338 -5.51 -18.29 -32.19
C LYS A 338 -6.24 -17.16 -31.45
N THR A 339 -7.55 -17.30 -31.23
CA THR A 339 -8.35 -16.33 -30.46
C THR A 339 -7.94 -16.34 -28.99
N ARG A 340 -7.70 -17.53 -28.40
CA ARG A 340 -7.18 -17.67 -27.04
C ARG A 340 -5.79 -17.05 -26.89
N GLU A 341 -4.89 -17.29 -27.85
CA GLU A 341 -3.55 -16.70 -27.90
C GLU A 341 -3.60 -15.17 -27.96
N GLN A 342 -4.48 -14.61 -28.81
CA GLN A 342 -4.69 -13.15 -28.89
C GLN A 342 -5.20 -12.57 -27.57
N ASN A 343 -6.15 -13.22 -26.91
CA ASN A 343 -6.65 -12.79 -25.60
C ASN A 343 -5.55 -12.85 -24.52
N LEU A 344 -4.79 -13.94 -24.45
CA LEU A 344 -3.64 -14.06 -23.52
C LEU A 344 -2.55 -13.02 -23.81
N SER A 345 -2.30 -12.69 -25.09
CA SER A 345 -1.37 -11.61 -25.48
C SER A 345 -1.85 -10.23 -25.02
N LEU A 346 -3.17 -9.97 -25.07
CA LEU A 346 -3.77 -8.74 -24.55
C LEU A 346 -3.71 -8.69 -23.02
N GLU A 347 -4.00 -9.79 -22.33
CA GLU A 347 -3.85 -9.91 -20.88
C GLU A 347 -2.41 -9.66 -20.43
N LEU A 348 -1.42 -10.26 -21.09
CA LEU A 348 0.00 -10.03 -20.82
C LEU A 348 0.41 -8.56 -21.05
N LYS A 349 -0.10 -7.91 -22.10
CA LYS A 349 0.13 -6.48 -22.35
C LYS A 349 -0.48 -5.62 -21.24
N ASN A 350 -1.72 -5.92 -20.84
CA ASN A 350 -2.41 -5.21 -19.76
C ASN A 350 -1.66 -5.37 -18.42
N LEU A 351 -1.28 -6.60 -18.06
CA LEU A 351 -0.47 -6.87 -16.87
C LEU A 351 0.87 -6.13 -16.91
N LYS A 352 1.56 -6.10 -18.06
CA LYS A 352 2.79 -5.31 -18.23
C LYS A 352 2.56 -3.81 -18.00
N THR A 353 1.45 -3.25 -18.48
CA THR A 353 1.12 -1.83 -18.20
C THR A 353 0.77 -1.57 -16.73
N GLN A 354 0.13 -2.52 -16.04
CA GLN A 354 -0.14 -2.42 -14.60
C GLN A 354 1.16 -2.47 -13.78
N VAL A 355 2.07 -3.40 -14.09
CA VAL A 355 3.39 -3.49 -13.46
C VAL A 355 4.20 -2.21 -13.70
N GLN A 356 4.19 -1.65 -14.91
CA GLN A 356 4.86 -0.37 -15.19
C GLN A 356 4.23 0.79 -14.39
N CYS A 357 2.91 0.82 -14.23
CA CYS A 357 2.24 1.82 -13.41
C CYS A 357 2.62 1.71 -11.92
N LEU A 358 2.72 0.49 -11.39
CA LEU A 358 3.16 0.23 -10.01
C LEU A 358 4.63 0.61 -9.81
N LEU A 359 5.50 0.32 -10.78
CA LEU A 359 6.91 0.72 -10.74
C LEU A 359 7.05 2.25 -10.74
N ASN A 360 6.34 2.95 -11.63
CA ASN A 360 6.33 4.41 -11.64
C ASN A 360 5.80 4.99 -10.31
N LYS A 361 4.80 4.34 -9.69
CA LYS A 361 4.32 4.75 -8.37
C LYS A 361 5.40 4.54 -7.29
N SER A 362 6.09 3.40 -7.28
CA SER A 362 7.20 3.13 -6.34
C SER A 362 8.27 4.22 -6.42
N ASN A 363 8.68 4.59 -7.64
CA ASN A 363 9.66 5.65 -7.85
C ASN A 363 9.17 7.01 -7.32
N ASN A 364 7.90 7.38 -7.58
CA ASN A 364 7.32 8.61 -7.05
C ASN A 364 7.22 8.60 -5.51
N ASP A 365 6.89 7.45 -4.92
CA ASP A 365 6.83 7.26 -3.47
C ASP A 365 8.26 7.34 -2.86
N GLU A 366 9.28 6.84 -3.55
CA GLU A 366 10.70 6.99 -3.18
C GLU A 366 11.19 8.44 -3.28
N GLU A 367 10.86 9.17 -4.34
CA GLU A 367 11.15 10.61 -4.48
C GLU A 367 10.48 11.43 -3.35
N LEU A 368 9.23 11.10 -3.00
CA LEU A 368 8.53 11.71 -1.87
C LEU A 368 9.26 11.43 -0.55
N ILE A 369 9.64 10.17 -0.28
CA ILE A 369 10.41 9.79 0.92
C ILE A 369 11.74 10.56 0.99
N GLN A 370 12.47 10.67 -0.12
CA GLN A 370 13.71 11.46 -0.19
C GLN A 370 13.47 12.93 0.16
N SER A 371 12.45 13.57 -0.42
CA SER A 371 12.13 14.98 -0.14
C SER A 371 11.75 15.22 1.34
N LEU A 372 11.03 14.28 1.96
CA LEU A 372 10.66 14.34 3.39
C LEU A 372 11.88 14.15 4.30
N LEU A 373 12.79 13.24 3.95
CA LEU A 373 14.06 13.03 4.67
C LEU A 373 14.98 14.26 4.57
N GLU A 374 15.06 14.91 3.40
CA GLU A 374 15.79 16.16 3.23
C GLU A 374 15.20 17.30 4.07
N TYR A 375 13.87 17.42 4.09
CA TYR A 375 13.18 18.40 4.94
C TYR A 375 13.43 18.15 6.44
N GLN A 376 13.28 16.90 6.89
CA GLN A 376 13.56 16.50 8.27
C GLN A 376 15.01 16.80 8.67
N LYS A 377 15.98 16.47 7.81
CA LYS A 377 17.40 16.75 8.02
C LYS A 377 17.67 18.26 8.11
N LYS A 378 17.04 19.07 7.25
CA LYS A 378 17.15 20.54 7.29
C LYS A 378 16.59 21.11 8.59
N LEU A 379 15.44 20.61 9.06
CA LEU A 379 14.83 21.01 10.33
C LEU A 379 15.73 20.63 11.52
N GLN A 380 16.27 19.41 11.54
CA GLN A 380 17.20 18.95 12.58
C GLN A 380 18.46 19.83 12.65
N VAL A 381 19.05 20.19 11.51
CA VAL A 381 20.19 21.13 11.45
C VAL A 381 19.80 22.52 11.98
N SER A 382 18.61 23.03 11.63
CA SER A 382 18.13 24.32 12.12
C SER A 382 17.93 24.33 13.64
N ILE A 383 17.39 23.25 14.21
CA ILE A 383 17.22 23.09 15.67
C ILE A 383 18.59 23.02 16.36
N GLN A 384 19.54 22.27 15.81
CA GLN A 384 20.90 22.19 16.36
C GLN A 384 21.62 23.55 16.32
N GLN A 385 21.44 24.32 15.23
CA GLN A 385 21.99 25.67 15.12
C GLN A 385 21.40 26.61 16.17
N GLU A 386 20.09 26.57 16.41
CA GLU A 386 19.44 27.44 17.40
C GLU A 386 19.82 27.05 18.83
N LEU A 387 19.89 25.75 19.14
CA LEU A 387 20.38 25.24 20.43
C LEU A 387 21.83 25.69 20.70
N ASN A 388 22.70 25.65 19.67
CA ASN A 388 24.07 26.14 19.79
C ASN A 388 24.12 27.65 20.09
N LYS A 389 23.30 28.47 19.42
CA LYS A 389 23.20 29.91 19.71
C LYS A 389 22.71 30.17 21.13
N GLN A 390 21.68 29.47 21.57
CA GLN A 390 21.12 29.61 22.91
C GLN A 390 22.16 29.27 23.98
N CYS A 391 22.93 28.19 23.78
CA CYS A 391 24.07 27.83 24.62
C CYS A 391 25.12 28.95 24.69
N THR A 392 25.52 29.53 23.54
CA THR A 392 26.48 30.66 23.54
C THR A 392 25.94 31.89 24.26
N MET A 393 24.65 32.22 24.08
CA MET A 393 24.02 33.35 24.76
C MET A 393 23.90 33.13 26.26
N GLU A 394 23.62 31.90 26.71
CA GLU A 394 23.61 31.56 28.14
C GLU A 394 25.00 31.69 28.77
N ILE A 395 26.06 31.27 28.07
CA ILE A 395 27.45 31.46 28.52
C ILE A 395 27.80 32.94 28.65
N GLU A 396 27.40 33.78 27.70
CA GLU A 396 27.61 35.24 27.79
C GLU A 396 26.82 35.88 28.94
N LEU A 397 25.57 35.46 29.17
CA LEU A 397 24.75 35.93 30.29
C LEU A 397 25.33 35.53 31.65
N ARG A 398 25.78 34.27 31.80
CA ARG A 398 26.49 33.80 33.00
C ARG A 398 27.73 34.65 33.26
N LYS A 399 28.56 34.88 32.24
CA LYS A 399 29.76 35.71 32.36
C LYS A 399 29.45 37.14 32.83
N LYS A 400 28.43 37.79 32.27
CA LYS A 400 28.01 39.13 32.71
C LYS A 400 27.46 39.15 34.13
N ASN A 401 26.77 38.08 34.56
CA ASN A 401 26.29 37.92 35.92
C ASN A 401 27.46 37.74 36.92
N ASP A 402 28.48 36.97 36.55
CA ASP A 402 29.69 36.78 37.37
C ASP A 402 30.50 38.09 37.48
N GLU A 403 30.62 38.84 36.38
CA GLU A 403 31.20 40.20 36.34
C GLU A 403 30.43 41.16 37.27
N ALA A 404 29.09 41.17 37.21
CA ALA A 404 28.24 42.00 38.08
C ALA A 404 28.34 41.61 39.57
N CYS A 405 28.38 40.31 39.88
CA CYS A 405 28.54 39.80 41.24
C CYS A 405 29.91 40.19 41.84
N SER A 406 30.97 40.16 41.03
CA SER A 406 32.31 40.65 41.42
C SER A 406 32.29 42.14 41.78
N VAL A 407 31.66 42.98 40.95
CA VAL A 407 31.50 44.43 41.21
C VAL A 407 30.64 44.68 42.46
N GLN A 408 29.55 43.93 42.65
CA GLN A 408 28.73 44.04 43.85
C GLN A 408 29.49 43.66 45.13
N SER A 409 30.37 42.65 45.07
CA SER A 409 31.25 42.28 46.17
C SER A 409 32.27 43.39 46.49
N GLN A 410 32.83 44.06 45.47
CA GLN A 410 33.70 45.21 45.66
C GLN A 410 32.98 46.37 46.36
N HIS A 411 31.77 46.73 45.91
CA HIS A 411 30.96 47.75 46.57
C HIS A 411 30.55 47.37 48.00
N LYS A 412 30.25 46.10 48.28
CA LYS A 412 29.98 45.62 49.65
C LYS A 412 31.19 45.84 50.56
N ASN A 413 32.38 45.45 50.11
CA ASN A 413 33.63 45.66 50.85
C ASN A 413 33.98 47.15 51.04
N GLU A 414 33.53 48.02 50.14
CA GLU A 414 33.69 49.48 50.25
C GLU A 414 32.69 50.08 51.24
N ILE A 415 31.43 49.63 51.22
CA ILE A 415 30.40 50.01 52.20
C ILE A 415 30.82 49.59 53.62
N GLU A 416 31.32 48.36 53.81
CA GLU A 416 31.79 47.88 55.12
C GLU A 416 32.91 48.77 55.69
N LYS A 417 33.87 49.20 54.85
CA LYS A 417 34.92 50.16 55.26
C LYS A 417 34.36 51.54 55.59
N LEU A 418 33.37 52.01 54.84
CA LEU A 418 32.73 53.30 55.12
C LEU A 418 31.90 53.26 56.42
N GLN A 419 31.27 52.12 56.71
CA GLN A 419 30.57 51.87 57.99
C GLN A 419 31.55 51.89 59.17
N GLU A 420 32.69 51.19 59.08
CA GLU A 420 33.75 51.21 60.10
C GLU A 420 34.28 52.64 60.36
N ILE A 421 34.45 53.45 59.30
CA ILE A 421 34.86 54.86 59.41
C ILE A 421 33.75 55.72 60.06
N ILE A 422 32.47 55.44 59.80
CA ILE A 422 31.33 56.13 60.42
C ILE A 422 31.26 55.77 61.91
N GLU A 423 31.28 54.49 62.27
CA GLU A 423 31.28 54.03 63.67
C GLU A 423 32.45 54.63 64.47
N SER A 424 33.65 54.69 63.88
CA SER A 424 34.82 55.34 64.49
C SER A 424 34.61 56.84 64.71
N LYS A 425 33.95 57.54 63.77
CA LYS A 425 33.62 58.96 63.91
C LYS A 425 32.51 59.21 64.92
N GLU A 426 31.46 58.38 64.94
CA GLU A 426 30.38 58.45 65.92
C GLU A 426 30.89 58.23 67.34
N ALA A 427 31.76 57.24 67.55
CA ALA A 427 32.45 57.04 68.83
C ALA A 427 33.27 58.27 69.24
N LYS A 428 33.94 58.94 68.30
CA LYS A 428 34.69 60.17 68.58
C LYS A 428 33.77 61.38 68.86
N ILE A 429 32.62 61.45 68.20
CA ILE A 429 31.59 62.46 68.48
C ILE A 429 31.06 62.27 69.89
N LEU A 430 30.67 61.05 70.29
CA LEU A 430 30.21 60.74 71.65
C LEU A 430 31.26 61.09 72.73
N GLU A 431 32.54 60.86 72.46
CA GLU A 431 33.63 61.27 73.35
C GLU A 431 33.71 62.81 73.48
N LEU A 432 33.59 63.54 72.37
CA LEU A 432 33.61 65.00 72.35
C LEU A 432 32.34 65.63 72.96
N GLU A 433 31.18 65.03 72.74
CA GLU A 433 29.91 65.41 73.36
C GLU A 433 29.96 65.23 74.87
N LYS A 434 30.53 64.12 75.35
CA LYS A 434 30.76 63.90 76.78
C LYS A 434 31.71 64.94 77.38
N LEU A 435 32.80 65.28 76.70
CA LEU A 435 33.72 66.34 77.13
C LEU A 435 33.06 67.73 77.13
N LEU A 436 32.17 68.00 76.17
CA LEU A 436 31.35 69.22 76.12
C LEU A 436 30.32 69.27 77.26
N GLU A 437 29.70 68.15 77.61
CA GLU A 437 28.75 68.05 78.72
C GLU A 437 29.47 68.20 80.08
N GLU A 438 30.65 67.61 80.22
CA GLU A 438 31.55 67.83 81.36
C GLU A 438 31.99 69.32 81.45
N HIS A 439 32.21 70.01 80.32
CA HIS A 439 32.51 71.46 80.30
C HIS A 439 31.28 72.32 80.68
N ASN A 440 30.11 72.06 80.09
CA ASN A 440 28.85 72.77 80.38
C ASN A 440 28.42 72.59 81.84
N GLN A 441 28.63 71.41 82.44
CA GLN A 441 28.36 71.21 83.87
C GLN A 441 29.30 72.02 84.76
N ASN A 442 30.55 72.26 84.33
CA ASN A 442 31.49 73.13 85.05
C ASN A 442 31.20 74.63 84.86
N ASP A 443 30.71 75.05 83.68
CA ASP A 443 30.29 76.44 83.42
C ASP A 443 28.99 76.84 84.14
N SER A 444 28.21 75.87 84.64
CA SER A 444 26.93 76.10 85.34
C SER A 444 27.02 76.80 86.71
N LYS A 445 28.21 77.29 87.12
CA LYS A 445 28.44 77.94 88.42
C LYS A 445 28.51 79.47 88.42
N ASP A 446 28.46 80.13 87.26
CA ASP A 446 28.43 81.60 87.21
C ASP A 446 27.42 82.16 86.20
N ALA A 447 26.94 83.39 86.50
CA ALA A 447 25.98 84.21 85.75
C ALA A 447 24.49 83.78 85.73
N LYS A 448 23.69 84.46 86.57
CA LYS A 448 22.24 84.64 86.42
C LYS A 448 21.88 85.70 85.37
N SER A 449 20.59 85.77 85.05
CA SER A 449 19.85 86.75 84.21
C SER A 449 19.96 86.51 82.68
N GLY A 450 18.89 86.59 81.89
CA GLY A 450 17.46 86.83 82.19
C GLY A 450 16.87 87.96 81.36
N VAL A 451 15.75 87.68 80.67
CA VAL A 451 14.61 88.58 80.32
C VAL A 451 13.64 87.80 79.43
N ASP A 452 12.36 88.13 79.55
CA ASP A 452 11.19 87.41 79.06
C ASP A 452 10.91 87.56 77.55
N ASN A 453 10.09 86.65 76.99
CA ASN A 453 8.98 87.07 76.13
C ASN A 453 7.82 86.06 76.11
N ASP A 454 6.59 86.57 75.91
CA ASP A 454 5.30 85.88 75.96
C ASP A 454 5.04 84.90 74.80
N GLY A 455 4.10 83.96 75.00
CA GLY A 455 3.50 83.22 73.89
C GLY A 455 2.63 82.01 74.28
N GLN A 456 1.32 82.21 74.41
CA GLN A 456 0.35 81.10 74.55
C GLN A 456 0.26 80.27 73.26
N SER A 457 0.20 78.93 73.36
CA SER A 457 -1.00 78.18 72.93
C SER A 457 -0.93 76.69 73.29
N ARG A 458 -2.10 76.10 73.56
CA ARG A 458 -2.32 74.66 73.49
C ARG A 458 -2.36 74.21 72.02
N GLY A 459 -1.83 73.02 71.74
CA GLY A 459 -1.97 72.32 70.46
C GLY A 459 -0.96 71.17 70.41
N THR A 460 -1.33 69.93 70.75
CA THR A 460 -1.80 68.92 69.80
C THR A 460 -0.85 68.71 68.61
N ASP A 461 0.34 68.16 68.84
CA ASP A 461 1.18 67.64 67.74
C ASP A 461 1.99 66.37 68.07
N GLY A 462 1.30 65.37 68.62
CA GLY A 462 1.77 63.97 68.60
C GLY A 462 1.33 63.22 67.34
N GLY A 463 0.68 63.91 66.39
CA GLY A 463 0.07 63.32 65.20
C GLY A 463 1.02 63.29 64.01
N ASP A 464 1.72 64.40 63.73
CA ASP A 464 2.49 64.52 62.48
C ASP A 464 3.63 63.52 62.39
N ALA A 465 4.36 63.22 63.46
CA ALA A 465 5.44 62.22 63.42
C ALA A 465 4.94 60.80 63.05
N SER A 466 3.69 60.46 63.37
CA SER A 466 3.07 59.20 62.97
C SER A 466 2.52 59.26 61.54
N LEU A 467 1.91 60.39 61.16
CA LEU A 467 1.41 60.63 59.81
C LEU A 467 2.55 60.69 58.78
N ILE A 468 3.68 61.31 59.10
CA ILE A 468 4.88 61.37 58.26
C ILE A 468 5.40 59.96 57.95
N LYS A 469 5.55 59.10 58.96
CA LYS A 469 5.95 57.69 58.75
C LYS A 469 4.95 56.91 57.92
N GLN A 470 3.66 57.18 58.09
CA GLN A 470 2.62 56.52 57.29
C GLN A 470 2.59 57.02 55.83
N VAL A 471 2.80 58.32 55.61
CA VAL A 471 3.01 58.91 54.27
C VAL A 471 4.26 58.33 53.60
N GLU A 472 5.34 58.16 54.35
CA GLU A 472 6.60 57.58 53.84
C GLU A 472 6.42 56.10 53.42
N MET A 473 5.73 55.28 54.24
CA MET A 473 5.35 53.92 53.84
C MET A 473 4.45 53.89 52.61
N LEU A 474 3.44 54.77 52.52
CA LEU A 474 2.55 54.87 51.35
C LEU A 474 3.30 55.35 50.10
N VAL A 475 4.33 56.18 50.24
CA VAL A 475 5.22 56.58 49.14
C VAL A 475 6.06 55.39 48.66
N ILE A 476 6.59 54.56 49.55
CA ILE A 476 7.31 53.33 49.22
C ILE A 476 6.39 52.35 48.49
N GLU A 477 5.18 52.10 49.01
CA GLU A 477 4.20 51.20 48.41
C GLU A 477 3.76 51.71 47.02
N ARG A 478 3.43 53.00 46.89
CA ARG A 478 3.12 53.65 45.61
C ARG A 478 4.27 53.49 44.59
N ASN A 479 5.51 53.64 45.03
CA ASN A 479 6.68 53.49 44.15
C ASN A 479 6.88 52.02 43.73
N GLY A 480 6.64 51.06 44.64
CA GLY A 480 6.64 49.62 44.34
C GLY A 480 5.56 49.23 43.34
N LEU A 481 4.32 49.71 43.54
CA LEU A 481 3.21 49.52 42.61
C LEU A 481 3.50 50.15 41.23
N ARG A 482 4.12 51.33 41.20
CA ARG A 482 4.54 51.98 39.96
C ARG A 482 5.58 51.14 39.20
N SER A 483 6.60 50.62 39.89
CA SER A 483 7.60 49.72 39.32
C SER A 483 6.99 48.42 38.77
N LEU A 484 6.00 47.87 39.48
CA LEU A 484 5.23 46.71 39.00
C LEU A 484 4.43 47.02 37.73
N VAL A 485 3.73 48.16 37.68
CA VAL A 485 2.98 48.61 36.49
C VAL A 485 3.92 48.86 35.31
N GLU A 486 5.07 49.50 35.53
CA GLU A 486 6.10 49.69 34.51
C GLU A 486 6.62 48.33 34.01
N THR A 487 6.88 47.36 34.89
CA THR A 487 7.29 45.99 34.52
C THR A 487 6.22 45.25 33.71
N LEU A 488 4.94 45.38 34.07
CA LEU A 488 3.82 44.80 33.34
C LEU A 488 3.64 45.44 31.95
N ASN A 489 3.83 46.75 31.83
CA ASN A 489 3.78 47.45 30.54
C ASN A 489 4.90 46.99 29.60
N HIS A 490 6.15 46.90 30.07
CA HIS A 490 7.25 46.32 29.25
C HIS A 490 6.97 44.87 28.82
N ARG A 491 6.27 44.08 29.65
CA ARG A 491 5.85 42.72 29.29
C ARG A 491 4.73 42.72 28.24
N LEU A 492 3.76 43.62 28.33
CA LEU A 492 2.70 43.80 27.33
C LEU A 492 3.28 44.23 25.97
N GLU A 493 4.19 45.20 25.95
CA GLU A 493 4.88 45.64 24.73
C GLU A 493 5.66 44.50 24.05
N ARG A 494 6.36 43.67 24.85
CA ARG A 494 7.05 42.47 24.34
C ARG A 494 6.07 41.45 23.73
N LEU A 495 4.94 41.20 24.38
CA LEU A 495 3.90 40.31 23.86
C LEU A 495 3.25 40.86 22.58
N MET A 496 3.01 42.17 22.50
CA MET A 496 2.54 42.83 21.28
C MET A 496 3.52 42.70 20.11
N MET A 497 4.83 42.86 20.36
CA MET A 497 5.85 42.63 19.33
C MET A 497 5.87 41.17 18.86
N GLN A 498 5.79 40.21 19.78
CA GLN A 498 5.75 38.79 19.46
C GLN A 498 4.50 38.39 18.64
N ILE A 499 3.33 38.96 18.95
CA ILE A 499 2.11 38.76 18.15
C ILE A 499 2.31 39.29 16.73
N LYS A 500 2.86 40.50 16.57
CA LYS A 500 3.10 41.12 15.27
C LYS A 500 4.12 40.34 14.41
N GLU A 501 5.15 39.77 15.03
CA GLU A 501 6.09 38.87 14.35
C GLU A 501 5.41 37.58 13.88
N LEU A 502 4.57 36.96 14.72
CA LEU A 502 3.81 35.76 14.36
C LEU A 502 2.79 36.03 13.24
N GLU A 503 2.13 37.19 13.23
CA GLU A 503 1.28 37.62 12.12
C GLU A 503 2.08 37.75 10.81
N GLN A 504 3.28 38.33 10.86
CA GLN A 504 4.15 38.46 9.69
C GLN A 504 4.64 37.10 9.18
N VAL A 505 4.99 36.17 10.06
CA VAL A 505 5.36 34.78 9.71
C VAL A 505 4.17 34.00 9.13
N ASN A 506 2.97 34.18 9.68
CA ASN A 506 1.76 33.56 9.13
C ASN A 506 1.44 34.13 7.73
N ALA A 507 1.60 35.44 7.53
CA ALA A 507 1.42 36.09 6.23
C ALA A 507 2.45 35.62 5.18
N THR A 508 3.70 35.33 5.54
CA THR A 508 4.67 34.75 4.60
C THR A 508 4.37 33.28 4.30
N TYR A 509 3.94 32.49 5.31
CA TYR A 509 3.52 31.10 5.13
C TYR A 509 2.32 30.98 4.17
N GLN A 510 1.28 31.81 4.31
CA GLN A 510 0.15 31.82 3.38
C GLN A 510 0.60 32.17 1.94
N ARG A 511 1.51 33.13 1.76
CA ARG A 511 2.05 33.47 0.43
C ARG A 511 2.85 32.32 -0.21
N GLN A 512 3.60 31.56 0.59
CA GLN A 512 4.32 30.37 0.10
C GLN A 512 3.32 29.29 -0.35
N ARG A 513 2.29 29.02 0.46
CA ARG A 513 1.20 28.08 0.14
C ARG A 513 0.42 28.48 -1.11
N GLU A 514 0.17 29.78 -1.32
CA GLU A 514 -0.46 30.29 -2.55
C GLU A 514 0.42 30.15 -3.80
N GLN A 515 1.75 30.10 -3.64
CA GLN A 515 2.70 29.88 -4.73
C GLN A 515 2.81 28.40 -5.10
N GLU A 516 2.85 27.49 -4.12
CA GLU A 516 2.90 26.03 -4.36
C GLU A 516 1.64 25.50 -5.06
N VAL A 517 0.47 26.11 -4.83
CA VAL A 517 -0.81 25.71 -5.44
C VAL A 517 -0.98 26.22 -6.89
N ARG A 518 -0.02 26.99 -7.44
CA ARG A 518 -0.02 27.38 -8.86
C ARG A 518 0.97 26.54 -9.68
N PRO A 519 0.53 25.57 -10.49
CA PRO A 519 1.42 24.91 -11.44
C PRO A 519 1.95 25.93 -12.45
N THR A 520 3.26 25.87 -12.69
CA THR A 520 4.04 26.73 -13.58
C THR A 520 3.58 26.62 -15.04
N ARG A 521 2.54 27.37 -15.41
CA ARG A 521 2.21 27.59 -16.82
C ARG A 521 3.22 28.57 -17.42
N GLY A 522 3.99 28.08 -18.39
CA GLY A 522 5.10 28.80 -18.99
C GLY A 522 4.73 30.18 -19.53
N SER A 523 5.66 31.12 -19.37
CA SER A 523 5.55 32.49 -19.89
C SER A 523 5.59 32.49 -21.42
N MET A 524 4.43 32.54 -22.06
CA MET A 524 4.31 33.00 -23.44
C MET A 524 3.84 34.46 -23.45
N LYS A 525 4.75 35.35 -23.83
CA LYS A 525 4.45 36.74 -24.18
C LYS A 525 3.43 36.73 -25.33
N THR A 526 2.22 37.21 -25.08
CA THR A 526 1.26 37.56 -26.14
C THR A 526 1.14 39.07 -26.22
N HIS A 527 1.19 39.59 -27.45
CA HIS A 527 1.17 41.03 -27.68
C HIS A 527 -0.17 41.64 -27.28
N LYS A 528 -0.07 42.84 -26.70
CA LYS A 528 -1.19 43.65 -26.23
C LYS A 528 -1.84 44.37 -27.42
N THR A 529 -2.74 43.70 -28.14
CA THR A 529 -3.73 44.40 -28.97
C THR A 529 -4.95 44.74 -28.10
N ARG A 530 -5.33 46.01 -28.16
CA ARG A 530 -6.36 46.64 -27.35
C ARG A 530 -7.61 46.73 -28.21
N ASP A 531 -8.58 45.86 -27.96
CA ASP A 531 -9.97 46.11 -28.36
C ASP A 531 -10.92 45.80 -27.21
N SER A 532 -11.84 46.74 -27.00
CA SER A 532 -12.71 46.80 -25.84
C SER A 532 -14.09 46.25 -26.17
N ASN A 533 -14.31 44.98 -25.82
CA ASN A 533 -15.65 44.43 -25.57
C ASN A 533 -15.62 43.62 -24.28
N GLN A 534 -16.33 44.11 -23.25
CA GLN A 534 -16.49 43.41 -21.98
C GLN A 534 -17.54 42.30 -22.11
N GLU A 535 -17.17 41.17 -22.72
CA GLU A 535 -17.89 39.94 -22.42
C GLU A 535 -17.70 39.60 -20.94
N LYS A 536 -18.81 39.49 -20.21
CA LYS A 536 -18.83 39.00 -18.83
C LYS A 536 -18.20 37.62 -18.82
N ARG A 537 -16.97 37.50 -18.28
CA ARG A 537 -16.29 36.21 -18.13
C ARG A 537 -17.24 35.23 -17.44
N PRO A 538 -17.60 34.10 -18.07
CA PRO A 538 -18.55 33.16 -17.47
C PRO A 538 -18.01 32.67 -16.13
N ASN A 539 -18.92 32.54 -15.16
CA ASN A 539 -18.61 32.07 -13.82
C ASN A 539 -17.88 30.71 -13.91
N SER A 540 -16.95 30.42 -12.99
CA SER A 540 -16.17 29.17 -13.03
C SER A 540 -17.06 27.93 -13.08
N LYS A 541 -18.24 27.97 -12.43
CA LYS A 541 -19.28 26.95 -12.54
C LYS A 541 -19.88 26.80 -13.94
N GLN A 542 -20.15 27.92 -14.63
CA GLN A 542 -20.71 27.91 -15.98
C GLN A 542 -19.70 27.30 -16.97
N ARG A 543 -18.41 27.60 -16.83
CA ARG A 543 -17.35 26.97 -17.63
C ARG A 543 -17.23 25.46 -17.41
N LEU A 544 -17.42 24.97 -16.18
CA LEU A 544 -17.41 23.53 -15.91
C LEU A 544 -18.63 22.83 -16.54
N HIS A 545 -19.82 23.42 -16.45
CA HIS A 545 -21.00 22.92 -17.16
C HIS A 545 -20.82 22.95 -18.69
N GLU A 546 -20.18 23.98 -19.24
CA GLU A 546 -19.88 24.08 -20.67
C GLU A 546 -18.92 22.97 -21.14
N LEU A 547 -17.86 22.67 -20.37
CA LEU A 547 -16.92 21.58 -20.65
C LEU A 547 -17.55 20.19 -20.57
N VAL A 548 -18.54 20.00 -19.69
CA VAL A 548 -19.30 18.74 -19.57
C VAL A 548 -20.46 18.68 -20.59
N SER A 549 -20.81 19.79 -21.24
CA SER A 549 -21.84 19.81 -22.27
C SER A 549 -21.44 18.98 -23.49
N ARG A 550 -22.44 18.33 -24.07
CA ARG A 550 -22.33 17.60 -25.33
C ARG A 550 -21.91 18.52 -26.49
N GLU A 551 -22.30 19.79 -26.46
CA GLU A 551 -21.86 20.76 -27.47
C GLU A 551 -20.33 20.94 -27.51
N TYR A 552 -19.65 20.83 -26.37
CA TYR A 552 -18.20 20.96 -26.33
C TYR A 552 -17.52 19.75 -26.99
N SER A 553 -18.04 18.53 -26.74
CA SER A 553 -17.50 17.34 -27.41
C SER A 553 -17.75 17.37 -28.91
N GLU A 554 -18.95 17.78 -29.36
CA GLU A 554 -19.28 17.90 -30.78
C GLU A 554 -18.42 18.97 -31.48
N LYS A 555 -18.20 20.14 -30.87
CA LYS A 555 -17.30 21.19 -31.38
C LYS A 555 -15.83 20.74 -31.41
N ALA A 556 -15.37 19.96 -30.43
CA ALA A 556 -13.99 19.47 -30.34
C ALA A 556 -13.67 18.31 -31.30
N ILE A 557 -14.68 17.56 -31.75
CA ILE A 557 -14.55 16.45 -32.70
C ILE A 557 -14.73 16.91 -34.16
N ALA A 558 -15.41 18.04 -34.38
CA ALA A 558 -15.65 18.61 -35.70
C ALA A 558 -14.33 18.82 -36.48
N GLY A 559 -14.26 18.26 -37.70
CA GLY A 559 -13.10 18.34 -38.59
C GLY A 559 -12.06 17.22 -38.42
N LEU A 560 -12.21 16.32 -37.45
CA LEU A 560 -11.36 15.12 -37.33
C LEU A 560 -11.81 14.00 -38.27
N ASN A 561 -10.86 13.18 -38.74
CA ASN A 561 -11.19 11.93 -39.44
C ASN A 561 -11.84 10.92 -38.48
N VAL A 562 -12.64 9.97 -38.99
CA VAL A 562 -13.47 9.06 -38.17
C VAL A 562 -12.68 8.29 -37.10
N SER A 563 -11.45 7.86 -37.40
CA SER A 563 -10.62 7.11 -36.44
C SER A 563 -10.11 8.01 -35.30
N ALA A 564 -9.63 9.21 -35.63
CA ALA A 564 -9.21 10.21 -34.64
C ALA A 564 -10.41 10.74 -33.83
N ALA A 565 -11.54 10.98 -34.49
CA ALA A 565 -12.80 11.39 -33.89
C ALA A 565 -13.27 10.39 -32.83
N ASN A 566 -13.25 9.09 -33.12
CA ASN A 566 -13.63 8.05 -32.16
C ASN A 566 -12.69 8.00 -30.95
N LEU A 567 -11.37 8.12 -31.16
CA LEU A 567 -10.39 8.10 -30.08
C LEU A 567 -10.50 9.35 -29.18
N VAL A 568 -10.63 10.54 -29.79
CA VAL A 568 -10.80 11.81 -29.10
C VAL A 568 -12.14 11.85 -28.38
N SER A 569 -13.24 11.40 -29.01
CA SER A 569 -14.55 11.28 -28.39
C SER A 569 -14.51 10.42 -27.12
N LYS A 570 -13.86 9.25 -27.18
CA LYS A 570 -13.72 8.38 -26.00
C LYS A 570 -12.97 9.07 -24.87
N ARG A 571 -11.86 9.77 -25.16
CA ARG A 571 -11.10 10.51 -24.14
C ARG A 571 -11.88 11.71 -23.60
N ILE A 572 -12.65 12.42 -24.43
CA ILE A 572 -13.54 13.49 -23.97
C ILE A 572 -14.62 12.91 -23.05
N GLN A 573 -15.24 11.79 -23.39
CA GLN A 573 -16.24 11.13 -22.53
C GLN A 573 -15.66 10.68 -21.18
N GLU A 574 -14.48 10.07 -21.17
CA GLU A 574 -13.76 9.70 -19.94
C GLU A 574 -13.49 10.93 -19.04
N LEU A 575 -13.05 12.05 -19.64
CA LEU A 575 -12.82 13.31 -18.92
C LEU A 575 -14.13 13.99 -18.46
N GLN A 576 -15.18 13.95 -19.28
CA GLN A 576 -16.49 14.51 -18.93
C GLN A 576 -17.15 13.74 -17.79
N SER A 577 -17.01 12.42 -17.75
CA SER A 577 -17.42 11.60 -16.58
C SER A 577 -16.67 12.05 -15.33
N ALA A 578 -15.33 12.06 -15.37
CA ALA A 578 -14.51 12.45 -14.22
C ALA A 578 -14.81 13.88 -13.71
N ILE A 579 -15.06 14.84 -14.61
CA ILE A 579 -15.46 16.21 -14.23
C ILE A 579 -16.88 16.21 -13.63
N SER A 580 -17.81 15.41 -14.15
CA SER A 580 -19.16 15.26 -13.58
C SER A 580 -19.12 14.67 -12.17
N ASP A 581 -18.31 13.63 -11.96
CA ASP A 581 -18.12 12.98 -10.67
C ASP A 581 -17.55 13.99 -9.65
N LEU A 582 -16.47 14.70 -10.00
CA LEU A 582 -15.88 15.76 -9.17
C LEU A 582 -16.83 16.94 -8.90
N MET A 583 -17.70 17.31 -9.85
CA MET A 583 -18.75 18.31 -9.60
C MET A 583 -19.78 17.79 -8.59
N SER A 584 -20.16 16.52 -8.66
CA SER A 584 -21.09 15.91 -7.70
C SER A 584 -20.48 15.90 -6.28
N GLU A 585 -19.22 15.47 -6.13
CA GLU A 585 -18.47 15.52 -4.87
C GLU A 585 -18.37 16.94 -4.33
N LEU A 586 -18.05 17.92 -5.17
CA LEU A 586 -17.98 19.33 -4.77
C LEU A 586 -19.35 19.85 -4.28
N THR A 587 -20.46 19.43 -4.89
CA THR A 587 -21.80 19.77 -4.38
C THR A 587 -22.13 19.08 -3.06
N ALA A 588 -21.71 17.81 -2.88
CA ALA A 588 -21.89 17.08 -1.62
C ALA A 588 -21.08 17.72 -0.48
N VAL A 589 -19.80 18.04 -0.70
CA VAL A 589 -18.93 18.76 0.25
C VAL A 589 -19.51 20.14 0.57
N LYS A 590 -20.05 20.86 -0.42
CA LYS A 590 -20.72 22.14 -0.14
C LYS A 590 -21.95 21.95 0.76
N SER A 591 -22.81 20.97 0.48
CA SER A 591 -23.98 20.67 1.33
C SER A 591 -23.61 20.26 2.76
N MET A 592 -22.45 19.65 2.96
CA MET A 592 -21.92 19.31 4.28
C MET A 592 -21.39 20.56 4.99
N SER A 593 -20.65 21.42 4.27
CA SER A 593 -20.15 22.69 4.80
C SER A 593 -21.27 23.63 5.22
N ASP A 594 -22.37 23.68 4.47
CA ASP A 594 -23.54 24.51 4.80
C ASP A 594 -24.27 23.92 6.03
N ARG A 595 -24.52 22.60 6.10
CA ARG A 595 -25.03 21.94 7.34
C ARG A 595 -24.14 22.15 8.57
N MET A 596 -22.82 22.19 8.42
CA MET A 596 -21.88 22.51 9.50
C MET A 596 -21.88 23.99 9.91
N LYS A 597 -22.43 24.90 9.11
CA LYS A 597 -22.71 26.29 9.54
C LYS A 597 -24.01 26.32 10.31
N ASP A 598 -25.05 25.68 9.79
CA ASP A 598 -26.37 25.62 10.41
C ASP A 598 -26.29 25.04 11.84
N ALA A 599 -25.59 23.91 12.01
CA ALA A 599 -25.32 23.33 13.33
C ALA A 599 -24.57 24.28 14.27
N ARG A 600 -23.55 25.01 13.79
CA ARG A 600 -22.82 25.99 14.61
C ARG A 600 -23.66 27.22 14.95
N THR A 601 -24.62 27.60 14.11
CA THR A 601 -25.59 28.66 14.45
C THR A 601 -26.62 28.18 15.46
N GLU A 602 -27.00 26.90 15.42
CA GLU A 602 -27.84 26.27 16.44
C GLU A 602 -27.12 26.18 17.79
N ASP A 603 -25.88 25.67 17.82
CA ASP A 603 -25.01 25.65 19.01
C ASP A 603 -24.87 27.05 19.63
N PHE A 604 -24.61 28.07 18.80
CA PHE A 604 -24.49 29.46 19.26
C PHE A 604 -25.82 29.99 19.83
N THR A 605 -26.95 29.60 19.25
CA THR A 605 -28.29 29.98 19.74
C THR A 605 -28.59 29.31 21.09
N ILE A 606 -28.27 28.03 21.24
CA ILE A 606 -28.41 27.28 22.49
C ILE A 606 -27.52 27.90 23.59
N LEU A 607 -26.25 28.16 23.30
CA LEU A 607 -25.33 28.82 24.23
C LEU A 607 -25.83 30.21 24.64
N SER A 608 -26.37 30.99 23.69
CA SER A 608 -26.96 32.31 23.98
C SER A 608 -28.19 32.19 24.89
N GLN A 609 -29.01 31.16 24.71
CA GLN A 609 -30.17 30.89 25.57
C GLN A 609 -29.75 30.45 26.98
N ILE A 610 -28.73 29.60 27.12
CA ILE A 610 -28.17 29.20 28.42
C ILE A 610 -27.61 30.42 29.16
N VAL A 611 -26.83 31.27 28.49
CA VAL A 611 -26.29 32.51 29.07
C VAL A 611 -27.41 33.47 29.50
N ARG A 612 -28.53 33.54 28.76
CA ARG A 612 -29.71 34.32 29.17
C ARG A 612 -30.35 33.74 30.43
N GLN A 613 -30.59 32.42 30.48
CA GLN A 613 -31.18 31.75 31.65
C GLN A 613 -30.32 31.90 32.91
N LEU A 614 -29.00 31.75 32.80
CA LEU A 614 -28.07 31.97 33.92
C LEU A 614 -28.10 33.42 34.42
N ARG A 615 -28.27 34.39 33.52
CA ARG A 615 -28.41 35.82 33.89
C ARG A 615 -29.74 36.09 34.59
N GLU A 616 -30.82 35.43 34.17
CA GLU A 616 -32.14 35.51 34.82
C GLU A 616 -32.05 34.96 36.26
N CYS A 617 -31.55 33.72 36.44
CA CYS A 617 -31.38 33.13 37.78
C CYS A 617 -30.50 33.98 38.73
N CYS A 618 -29.38 34.54 38.24
CA CYS A 618 -28.52 35.41 39.05
C CYS A 618 -29.07 36.83 39.29
N SER A 619 -30.23 37.17 38.69
CA SER A 619 -30.95 38.41 38.99
C SER A 619 -31.97 38.18 40.10
N ASP A 620 -32.67 37.05 40.07
CA ASP A 620 -33.66 36.67 41.09
C ASP A 620 -33.01 36.49 42.48
N GLU A 621 -31.79 35.93 42.56
CA GLU A 621 -30.97 35.82 43.80
C GLU A 621 -30.53 37.17 44.42
N LYS A 622 -30.96 38.32 43.87
CA LYS A 622 -30.67 39.67 44.40
C LYS A 622 -31.90 40.46 44.83
N GLU A 623 -33.11 39.90 44.69
CA GLU A 623 -34.36 40.50 45.16
C GLU A 623 -34.93 39.79 46.41
N GLU A 624 -34.28 38.74 46.91
CA GLU A 624 -34.38 38.22 48.30
C GLU A 624 -33.28 38.78 49.21
#